data_AF-X1K1R6-F1
#
_entry.id   AF-X1K1R6-F1
#
_cell.length_a   1.000
_cell.length_b   1.000
_cell.length_c   1.000
_cell.angle_alpha   90.00
_cell.angle_beta   90.00
_cell.angle_gamma   90.00
#
_symmetry.space_group_name_H-M   'P 1'
#
loop_
_entity.id
_entity.type
_entity.pdbx_description
1 polymer ?
#
loop_
_entity_poly.entity_id
_entity_poly.type
_entity_poly.pdbx_seq_one_letter_code
_entity_poly.pdbx_strand_id
1 'polypeptide(L)'
;YDVNATVKVIGDGDCLFRDQIIVDSPLLSPGDSGSLVINADSLRTVGLGFAGSESMSVINRASHVERLLDIAIIPPEISPSSISLPLVLAGFGVSMGVVQMGITLKERNA
;
A
#
# COMPACT_ATOMS: atom_id res chain seq x y z
N TYR A 1 11.44 -0.27 5.38
CA TYR A 1 10.49 0.70 5.95
C TYR A 1 10.82 0.91 7.43
N ASP A 2 10.85 2.16 7.87
CA ASP A 2 10.97 2.56 9.29
C ASP A 2 9.57 2.96 9.78
N VAL A 3 9.20 2.57 11.00
CA VAL A 3 7.88 2.85 11.59
C VAL A 3 7.92 3.88 12.70
N ASN A 4 9.09 4.38 13.11
CA ASN A 4 9.21 5.40 14.16
C ASN A 4 10.18 6.52 13.75
N ALA A 5 10.09 6.94 12.50
CA ALA A 5 10.97 7.97 11.96
C ALA A 5 10.60 9.36 12.52
N THR A 6 11.61 10.21 12.68
CA THR A 6 11.40 11.65 12.89
C THR A 6 11.73 12.40 11.60
N VAL A 7 10.73 13.10 11.07
CA VAL A 7 10.82 13.85 9.83
C VAL A 7 10.83 15.33 10.13
N LYS A 8 11.89 16.03 9.67
CA LYS A 8 11.96 17.48 9.70
C LYS A 8 11.40 18.03 8.39
N VAL A 9 10.40 18.90 8.50
CA VAL A 9 9.85 19.65 7.36
C VAL A 9 10.35 21.10 7.47
N ILE A 10 10.88 21.61 6.36
CA ILE A 10 11.39 22.98 6.23
C ILE A 10 10.57 23.65 5.12
N GLY A 11 9.94 24.77 5.44
CA GLY A 11 9.13 25.57 4.52
C GLY A 11 8.96 26.99 5.06
N ASP A 12 7.73 27.46 5.22
CA ASP A 12 7.43 28.74 5.89
C ASP A 12 7.80 28.73 7.39
N GLY A 13 8.17 27.57 7.91
CA GLY A 13 8.78 27.35 9.22
C GLY A 13 9.39 25.96 9.31
N ASP A 14 10.01 25.68 10.45
CA ASP A 14 10.63 24.39 10.75
C ASP A 14 9.72 23.58 11.70
N CYS A 15 9.31 22.39 11.26
CA CYS A 15 8.46 21.48 12.04
C CYS A 15 9.09 20.09 12.15
N LEU A 16 8.91 19.43 13.30
CA LEU A 16 9.32 18.05 13.53
C LEU A 16 8.10 17.16 13.71
N PHE A 17 7.96 16.17 12.83
CA PHE A 17 6.94 15.13 12.88
C PHE A 17 7.59 13.85 13.39
N ARG A 18 7.11 13.34 14.52
CA ARG A 18 7.66 12.13 15.16
C ARG A 18 6.76 10.93 14.90
N ASP A 19 7.33 9.74 15.05
CA ASP A 19 6.63 8.46 14.85
C ASP A 19 5.93 8.38 13.48
N GLN A 20 6.69 8.75 12.45
CA GLN A 20 6.29 8.65 11.05
C GLN A 20 6.67 7.29 10.49
N ILE A 21 5.93 6.86 9.46
CA ILE A 21 6.24 5.65 8.73
C ILE A 21 6.92 6.05 7.41
N ILE A 22 8.14 5.55 7.17
CA ILE A 22 8.88 5.73 5.92
C ILE A 22 8.88 4.41 5.17
N VAL A 23 8.36 4.42 3.95
CA VAL A 23 8.39 3.27 3.04
C VAL A 23 9.39 3.55 1.93
N ASP A 24 10.29 2.58 1.69
CA ASP A 24 11.34 2.64 0.67
C ASP A 24 10.78 2.31 -0.72
N SER A 25 9.70 2.99 -1.09
CA SER A 25 8.99 2.84 -2.37
C SER A 25 8.19 4.11 -2.68
N PRO A 26 8.09 4.53 -3.96
CA PRO A 26 7.31 5.68 -4.38
C PRO A 26 5.80 5.37 -4.42
N LEU A 27 5.20 5.20 -3.24
CA LEU A 27 3.75 4.99 -3.08
C LEU A 27 2.95 6.29 -3.25
N LEU A 28 3.57 7.46 -3.06
CA LEU A 28 2.92 8.77 -3.06
C LEU A 28 3.59 9.70 -4.09
N SER A 29 2.78 10.41 -4.86
CA SER A 29 3.19 11.50 -5.75
C SER A 29 2.66 12.85 -5.25
N PRO A 30 3.20 13.99 -5.77
CA PRO A 30 2.63 15.30 -5.50
C PRO A 30 1.12 15.32 -5.84
N GLY A 31 0.29 15.67 -4.86
CA GLY A 31 -1.17 15.64 -4.99
C GLY A 31 -1.86 14.49 -4.25
N ASP A 32 -1.12 13.42 -3.88
CA ASP A 32 -1.66 12.30 -3.09
C ASP A 32 -1.64 12.56 -1.58
N SER A 33 -1.28 13.77 -1.16
CA SER A 33 -1.29 14.17 0.25
C SER A 33 -2.68 13.97 0.85
N GLY A 34 -2.75 13.28 1.99
CA GLY A 34 -4.00 12.94 2.67
C GLY A 34 -4.66 11.65 2.19
N SER A 35 -4.16 10.99 1.13
CA SER A 35 -4.67 9.69 0.69
C SER A 35 -4.58 8.62 1.78
N LEU A 36 -5.59 7.77 1.86
CA LEU A 36 -5.64 6.65 2.78
C LEU A 36 -4.59 5.60 2.39
N VAL A 37 -3.73 5.23 3.34
CA VAL A 37 -2.79 4.11 3.18
C VAL A 37 -3.29 2.92 3.99
N ILE A 38 -3.47 1.79 3.31
CA ILE A 38 -3.93 0.53 3.90
C ILE A 38 -2.88 -0.56 3.74
N ASN A 39 -2.91 -1.53 4.65
CA ASN A 39 -2.18 -2.78 4.46
C ASN A 39 -2.95 -3.65 3.45
N ALA A 40 -2.27 -4.07 2.38
CA ALA A 40 -2.92 -4.77 1.26
C ALA A 40 -3.52 -6.13 1.65
N ASP A 41 -2.92 -6.84 2.60
CA ASP A 41 -3.36 -8.18 2.99
C ASP A 41 -4.53 -8.14 3.98
N SER A 42 -4.43 -7.27 5.00
CA SER A 42 -5.40 -7.19 6.10
C SER A 42 -6.51 -6.16 5.85
N LEU A 43 -6.33 -5.30 4.84
CA LEU A 43 -7.20 -4.16 4.54
C LEU A 43 -7.38 -3.21 5.74
N ARG A 44 -6.44 -3.22 6.68
CA ARG A 44 -6.43 -2.32 7.84
C ARG A 44 -5.80 -0.98 7.47
N THR A 45 -6.37 0.10 8.01
CA THR A 45 -5.81 1.44 7.93
C THR A 45 -4.44 1.49 8.60
N VAL A 46 -3.45 2.02 7.88
CA VAL A 46 -2.08 2.25 8.37
C VAL A 46 -1.89 3.74 8.69
N GLY A 47 -2.30 4.61 7.78
CA GLY A 47 -2.02 6.03 7.89
C GLY A 47 -2.56 6.87 6.75
N LEU A 48 -2.14 8.13 6.73
CA LEU A 48 -2.44 9.09 5.66
C LEU A 48 -1.13 9.52 4.98
N GLY A 49 -1.15 9.56 3.65
CA GLY A 49 -0.01 10.01 2.87
C GLY A 49 0.41 11.43 3.27
N PHE A 50 1.68 11.60 3.63
CA PHE A 50 2.21 12.90 4.06
C PHE A 50 3.00 13.55 2.93
N ALA A 51 4.03 12.87 2.47
CA ALA A 51 4.93 13.33 1.41
C ALA A 51 5.45 12.14 0.60
N GLY A 52 5.81 12.39 -0.65
CA GLY A 52 6.35 11.38 -1.56
C GLY A 52 7.53 11.89 -2.36
N SER A 53 8.37 10.97 -2.81
CA SER A 53 9.45 11.19 -3.77
C SER A 53 9.52 10.01 -4.75
N GLU A 54 10.43 10.08 -5.71
CA GLU A 54 10.71 8.97 -6.65
C GLU A 54 11.27 7.71 -5.97
N SER A 55 11.70 7.80 -4.72
CA SER A 55 12.36 6.71 -4.00
C SER A 55 11.70 6.32 -2.68
N MET A 56 10.91 7.20 -2.07
CA MET A 56 10.31 6.94 -0.76
C MET A 56 8.95 7.60 -0.59
N SER A 57 8.22 7.14 0.42
CA SER A 57 6.96 7.73 0.87
C SER A 57 6.95 7.89 2.38
N VAL A 58 6.43 9.01 2.84
CA VAL A 58 6.27 9.35 4.26
C VAL A 58 4.79 9.36 4.58
N ILE A 59 4.43 8.70 5.68
CA ILE A 59 3.04 8.46 6.07
C ILE A 59 2.85 8.87 7.52
N ASN A 60 1.80 9.64 7.78
CA ASN A 60 1.32 9.94 9.13
C ASN A 60 0.58 8.73 9.69
N ARG A 61 0.96 8.25 10.87
CA ARG A 61 0.27 7.13 11.54
C ARG A 61 -1.20 7.49 11.81
N ALA A 62 -2.12 6.64 11.37
CA ALA A 62 -3.56 6.91 11.50
C ALA A 62 -4.00 7.17 12.94
N SER A 63 -3.52 6.37 13.90
CA SER A 63 -3.86 6.53 15.32
C SER A 63 -3.43 7.87 15.90
N HIS A 64 -2.41 8.52 15.35
CA HIS A 64 -2.02 9.88 15.74
C HIS A 64 -2.95 10.92 15.15
N VAL A 65 -3.33 10.77 13.88
CA VAL A 65 -4.28 11.67 13.23
C VAL A 65 -5.64 11.62 13.93
N GLU A 66 -6.19 10.42 14.14
CA GLU A 66 -7.46 10.19 14.82
C GLU A 66 -7.47 10.81 16.22
N ARG A 67 -6.43 10.54 17.03
CA ARG A 67 -6.32 11.07 18.40
C ARG A 67 -6.17 12.59 18.45
N LEU A 68 -5.35 13.17 17.56
CA LEU A 68 -5.06 14.61 17.61
C LEU A 68 -6.22 15.46 17.06
N LEU A 69 -7.00 14.91 16.13
CA LEU A 69 -8.15 15.59 15.53
C LEU A 69 -9.49 15.19 16.16
N ASP A 70 -9.50 14.19 17.06
CA ASP A 70 -10.71 13.61 17.66
C ASP A 70 -11.72 13.11 16.62
N ILE A 71 -11.23 12.31 15.67
CA ILE A 71 -12.02 11.72 14.59
C ILE A 71 -11.81 10.20 14.50
N ALA A 72 -12.69 9.53 13.76
CA ALA A 72 -12.51 8.14 13.34
C ALA A 72 -12.34 8.08 11.82
N ILE A 73 -11.31 7.38 11.34
CA ILE A 73 -11.15 7.08 9.91
C ILE A 73 -12.01 5.87 9.58
N ILE A 74 -13.01 6.06 8.72
CA ILE A 74 -13.87 4.98 8.23
C ILE A 74 -13.29 4.50 6.90
N PRO A 75 -12.62 3.33 6.84
CA PRO A 75 -12.13 2.79 5.57
C PRO A 75 -13.31 2.38 4.68
N PRO A 76 -13.16 2.42 3.34
CA PRO A 76 -14.21 1.98 2.44
C PRO A 76 -14.53 0.50 2.69
N GLU A 77 -15.83 0.15 2.72
CA GLU A 77 -16.26 -1.24 2.75
C GLU A 77 -15.87 -1.92 1.43
N ILE A 78 -14.85 -2.77 1.45
CA ILE A 78 -14.50 -3.61 0.32
C ILE A 78 -15.37 -4.86 0.39
N SER A 79 -16.59 -4.77 -0.16
CA SER A 79 -17.45 -5.95 -0.29
C SER A 79 -16.78 -6.96 -1.23
N PRO A 80 -16.58 -8.23 -0.83
CA PRO A 80 -16.02 -9.25 -1.70
C PRO A 80 -16.85 -9.49 -2.98
N SER A 81 -18.10 -9.02 -3.03
CA SER A 81 -18.96 -9.10 -4.23
C SER A 81 -18.57 -8.13 -5.36
N SER A 82 -17.68 -7.17 -5.12
CA SER A 82 -17.24 -6.18 -6.13
C SER A 82 -16.04 -6.63 -6.95
N ILE A 83 -15.40 -7.76 -6.60
CA ILE A 83 -14.38 -8.38 -7.44
C ILE A 83 -15.14 -9.07 -8.58
N SER A 84 -15.13 -8.46 -9.76
CA SER A 84 -15.71 -9.12 -10.93
C SER A 84 -14.95 -10.43 -11.19
N LEU A 85 -15.71 -11.52 -11.33
CA LEU A 85 -15.22 -12.86 -11.68
C LEU A 85 -14.13 -12.88 -12.77
N PRO A 86 -14.12 -12.00 -13.82
CA PRO A 86 -13.04 -11.98 -14.79
C PRO A 86 -11.64 -11.68 -14.21
N LEU A 87 -11.51 -10.92 -13.11
CA LEU A 87 -10.19 -10.66 -12.50
C LEU A 87 -9.62 -11.89 -11.77
N VAL A 88 -10.49 -12.69 -11.14
CA VAL A 88 -10.10 -13.95 -10.47
C VAL A 88 -9.66 -14.99 -11.50
N LEU A 89 -10.35 -15.08 -12.64
CA LEU A 89 -9.99 -15.98 -13.73
C LEU A 89 -8.68 -15.58 -14.43
N ALA A 90 -8.37 -14.29 -14.54
CA ALA A 90 -7.09 -13.84 -15.08
C ALA A 90 -5.90 -14.25 -14.18
N GLY A 91 -6.05 -14.19 -12.86
CA GLY A 91 -5.01 -14.62 -11.92
C GLY A 91 -4.79 -16.14 -11.90
N PHE A 92 -5.86 -16.93 -11.99
CA PHE A 92 -5.78 -18.40 -12.01
C PHE A 92 -5.44 -18.98 -13.40
N GLY A 93 -5.81 -18.30 -14.49
CA GLY A 93 -5.52 -18.73 -15.86
C GLY A 93 -4.03 -18.64 -16.22
N VAL A 94 -3.30 -17.69 -15.62
CA VAL A 94 -1.86 -17.53 -15.85
C VAL A 94 -1.06 -18.60 -15.09
N SER A 95 -1.52 -19.09 -13.92
CA SER A 95 -0.79 -20.13 -13.18
C SER A 95 -0.98 -21.54 -13.76
N MET A 96 -2.12 -21.85 -14.38
CA MET A 96 -2.33 -23.15 -15.04
C MET A 96 -1.78 -23.24 -16.48
N GLY A 97 -1.52 -22.12 -17.15
CA GLY A 97 -0.96 -22.12 -18.51
C GLY A 97 0.53 -22.49 -18.59
N VAL A 98 1.31 -22.25 -17.53
CA VAL A 98 2.75 -22.52 -17.54
C VAL A 98 3.07 -23.96 -17.09
N VAL A 99 2.22 -24.56 -16.26
CA VAL A 99 2.46 -25.91 -15.74
C VAL A 99 2.26 -26.97 -16.84
N GLN A 100 1.32 -26.80 -17.77
CA GLN A 100 1.04 -27.83 -18.78
C GLN A 100 2.12 -27.93 -19.88
N MET A 101 2.90 -26.87 -20.14
CA MET A 101 3.91 -26.89 -21.21
C MET A 101 5.26 -27.50 -20.77
N GLY A 102 5.50 -27.64 -19.46
CA GLY A 102 6.70 -28.29 -18.91
C GLY A 102 6.59 -29.81 -18.71
N ILE A 103 5.37 -30.36 -18.60
CA ILE A 103 5.14 -31.80 -18.38
C ILE A 103 5.03 -32.58 -19.70
N THR A 104 4.61 -31.95 -20.80
CA THR A 104 4.43 -32.63 -22.10
C THR A 104 5.73 -32.82 -22.91
N LEU A 105 6.84 -32.15 -22.58
CA LEU A 105 8.11 -32.31 -23.30
C LEU A 105 9.07 -33.35 -22.69
N LYS A 106 8.77 -33.95 -21.53
CA LYS A 106 9.64 -34.94 -20.89
C LYS A 106 9.34 -36.40 -21.25
N GLU A 107 8.22 -36.69 -21.93
CA GLU A 107 7.81 -38.07 -22.25
C GLU A 107 7.98 -38.48 -23.72
N ARG A 108 8.71 -37.71 -24.55
CA ARG A 108 8.94 -38.06 -25.97
C ARG A 108 10.38 -38.39 -26.35
N ASN A 109 11.28 -38.67 -25.41
CA ASN A 109 12.63 -39.19 -25.69
C ASN A 109 13.16 -40.11 -24.57
N ALA A 110 12.51 -41.26 -24.41
CA ALA A 110 13.09 -42.46 -23.79
C ALA A 110 12.60 -43.69 -24.56
#